data_AF-A0A7S2Z4K2-F1
#
_entry.id   AF-A0A7S2Z4K2-F1
#
_cell.length_a   1.000
_cell.length_b   1.000
_cell.length_c   1.000
_cell.angle_alpha   90.00
_cell.angle_beta   90.00
_cell.angle_gamma   90.00
#
_symmetry.space_group_name_H-M   'P 1'
#
loop_
_entity.id
_entity.type
_entity.pdbx_description
1 polymer ?
#
loop_
_entity_poly.entity_id
_entity_poly.type
_entity_poly.pdbx_seq_one_letter_code
_entity_poly.pdbx_strand_id
1 'polypeptide(L)'
;VDLLPYATDVLKRAQILINDKNLETNIKVEAFQLLKDLLSLSDSNAYNAKALKELLSTLLVSADEKAFKVSAEAFRTLFTALEIVHRRWDSVYENVVVDIYNMAFAQMTMSDIDQEVREESVACMGLLLSLFPSHLPGRSDEALQALLEGMGGEATRIPVVKTVAKIAAS
;
A
#
# COMPACT_ATOMS: atom_id res chain seq x y z
N VAL A 1 -17.60 14.71 -16.67
CA VAL A 1 -18.60 13.80 -16.07
C VAL A 1 -18.20 13.63 -14.62
N ASP A 2 -19.12 13.80 -13.68
CA ASP A 2 -18.84 13.65 -12.25
C ASP A 2 -19.09 12.19 -11.82
N LEU A 3 -18.05 11.54 -11.30
CA LEU A 3 -18.11 10.16 -10.81
C LEU A 3 -18.32 10.08 -9.29
N LEU A 4 -18.24 11.19 -8.56
CA LEU A 4 -18.36 11.22 -7.10
C LEU A 4 -19.68 10.62 -6.59
N PRO A 5 -20.86 10.88 -7.22
CA PRO A 5 -22.12 10.25 -6.78
C PRO A 5 -22.10 8.72 -6.85
N TYR A 6 -21.22 8.15 -7.67
CA TYR A 6 -21.09 6.71 -7.89
C TYR A 6 -19.86 6.11 -7.22
N ALA A 7 -19.02 6.91 -6.53
CA ALA A 7 -17.72 6.47 -6.04
C ALA A 7 -17.80 5.24 -5.12
N THR A 8 -18.79 5.18 -4.22
CA THR A 8 -18.97 4.01 -3.35
C THR A 8 -19.29 2.74 -4.15
N ASP A 9 -20.11 2.83 -5.20
CA ASP A 9 -20.48 1.67 -6.02
C ASP A 9 -19.33 1.24 -6.94
N VAL A 10 -18.60 2.21 -7.50
CA VAL A 10 -17.39 1.94 -8.29
C VAL A 10 -16.33 1.26 -7.42
N LEU A 11 -16.10 1.75 -6.20
CA LEU A 11 -15.18 1.15 -5.23
C LEU A 11 -15.54 -0.32 -4.95
N LYS A 12 -16.82 -0.62 -4.68
CA LYS A 12 -17.27 -1.99 -4.42
C LYS A 12 -17.07 -2.89 -5.64
N ARG A 13 -17.42 -2.40 -6.84
CA ARG A 13 -17.25 -3.17 -8.08
C ARG A 13 -15.78 -3.44 -8.40
N ALA A 14 -14.90 -2.47 -8.20
CA ALA A 14 -13.47 -2.65 -8.38
C ALA A 14 -12.90 -3.68 -7.39
N GLN A 15 -13.31 -3.64 -6.12
CA GLN A 15 -12.93 -4.67 -5.14
C GLN A 15 -13.42 -6.07 -5.51
N ILE A 16 -14.60 -6.21 -6.12
CA ILE A 16 -15.08 -7.51 -6.62
C ILE A 16 -14.15 -8.03 -7.73
N LEU A 17 -13.75 -7.18 -8.67
CA LEU A 17 -12.83 -7.55 -9.75
C LEU A 17 -11.46 -8.01 -9.21
N ILE A 18 -10.91 -7.27 -8.25
CA ILE A 18 -9.62 -7.59 -7.64
C ILE A 18 -9.66 -8.94 -6.90
N ASN A 19 -10.74 -9.20 -6.18
CA ASN A 19 -10.91 -10.41 -5.38
C ASN A 19 -11.30 -11.66 -6.18
N ASP A 20 -11.70 -11.52 -7.44
CA ASP A 20 -12.03 -12.67 -8.28
C ASP A 20 -10.78 -13.44 -8.69
N LYS A 21 -10.64 -14.66 -8.16
CA LYS A 21 -9.51 -15.55 -8.40
C LYS A 21 -9.44 -16.08 -9.83
N ASN A 22 -10.54 -16.02 -10.59
CA ASN A 22 -10.63 -16.54 -11.94
C ASN A 22 -10.36 -15.48 -13.00
N LEU A 23 -10.30 -14.19 -12.61
CA LEU A 23 -10.00 -13.12 -13.56
C LEU A 23 -8.52 -13.09 -13.91
N GLU A 24 -8.27 -12.75 -15.18
CA GLU A 24 -6.92 -12.54 -15.68
C GLU A 24 -6.25 -11.35 -14.97
N THR A 25 -4.94 -11.45 -14.77
CA THR A 25 -4.12 -10.42 -14.12
C THR A 25 -4.30 -9.04 -14.73
N ASN A 26 -4.46 -8.93 -16.06
CA ASN A 26 -4.62 -7.64 -16.72
C ASN A 26 -5.89 -6.91 -16.25
N ILE A 27 -7.01 -7.64 -16.07
CA ILE A 27 -8.27 -7.04 -15.60
C ILE A 27 -8.10 -6.54 -14.15
N LYS A 28 -7.41 -7.32 -13.32
CA LYS A 28 -7.11 -6.90 -11.94
C LYS A 28 -6.24 -5.63 -11.91
N VAL A 29 -5.20 -5.57 -12.74
CA VAL A 29 -4.32 -4.39 -12.86
C VAL A 29 -5.12 -3.14 -13.24
N GLU A 30 -6.01 -3.24 -14.23
CA GLU A 30 -6.90 -2.12 -14.61
C GLU A 30 -7.86 -1.73 -13.47
N ALA A 31 -8.33 -2.70 -12.68
CA ALA A 31 -9.16 -2.42 -11.51
C ALA A 31 -8.38 -1.67 -10.41
N PHE A 32 -7.10 -1.94 -10.19
CA PHE A 32 -6.25 -1.13 -9.29
C PHE A 32 -6.05 0.29 -9.83
N GLN A 33 -5.82 0.44 -11.14
CA GLN A 33 -5.70 1.77 -11.74
C GLN A 33 -6.98 2.59 -11.54
N LEU A 34 -8.15 1.98 -11.77
CA LEU A 34 -9.44 2.59 -11.48
C LEU A 34 -9.57 3.01 -10.00
N LEU A 35 -9.13 2.18 -9.06
CA LEU A 35 -9.14 2.53 -7.64
C LEU A 35 -8.25 3.74 -7.34
N LYS A 36 -7.02 3.79 -7.85
CA LYS A 36 -6.10 4.93 -7.65
C LYS A 36 -6.69 6.23 -8.19
N ASP A 37 -7.28 6.18 -9.38
CA ASP A 37 -7.94 7.35 -9.98
C ASP A 37 -9.13 7.79 -9.13
N LEU A 38 -9.96 6.86 -8.68
CA LEU A 38 -11.12 7.13 -7.84
C LEU A 38 -10.76 7.70 -6.45
N LEU A 39 -9.68 7.21 -5.85
CA LEU A 39 -9.13 7.75 -4.59
C LEU A 39 -8.61 9.18 -4.80
N SER A 40 -7.99 9.46 -5.94
CA SER A 40 -7.46 10.79 -6.28
C SER A 40 -8.54 11.84 -6.56
N LEU A 41 -9.76 11.41 -6.94
CA LEU A 41 -10.90 12.32 -7.14
C LEU A 41 -11.43 12.93 -5.81
N SER A 42 -11.05 12.39 -4.66
CA SER A 42 -11.79 12.56 -3.42
C SER A 42 -11.02 13.34 -2.36
N ASP A 43 -10.99 14.68 -2.43
CA ASP A 43 -10.44 15.52 -1.34
C ASP A 43 -11.38 15.65 -0.13
N SER A 44 -12.67 15.25 -0.23
CA SER A 44 -13.54 15.24 0.94
C SER A 44 -14.63 14.16 0.89
N ASN A 45 -14.64 13.31 1.91
CA ASN A 45 -15.82 12.57 2.40
C ASN A 45 -16.48 11.48 1.52
N ALA A 46 -16.02 11.17 0.31
CA ALA A 46 -16.64 10.13 -0.51
C ALA A 46 -16.59 8.71 0.13
N TYR A 47 -15.58 8.45 0.96
CA TYR A 47 -15.41 7.17 1.67
C TYR A 47 -15.56 7.38 3.17
N ASN A 48 -16.41 6.56 3.78
CA ASN A 48 -16.46 6.44 5.23
C ASN A 48 -15.35 5.51 5.75
N ALA A 49 -15.10 5.55 7.06
CA ALA A 49 -13.99 4.81 7.64
C ALA A 49 -14.08 3.30 7.47
N LYS A 50 -15.30 2.75 7.49
CA LYS A 50 -15.55 1.33 7.24
C LYS A 50 -15.14 0.92 5.82
N ALA A 51 -15.58 1.67 4.81
CA ALA A 51 -15.27 1.38 3.41
C ALA A 51 -13.77 1.49 3.11
N LEU A 52 -13.10 2.48 3.70
CA LEU A 52 -11.65 2.63 3.54
C LEU A 52 -10.88 1.49 4.25
N LYS A 53 -11.32 1.07 5.43
CA LYS A 53 -10.75 -0.10 6.12
C LYS A 53 -10.92 -1.39 5.31
N GLU A 54 -12.10 -1.64 4.76
CA GLU A 54 -12.38 -2.80 3.90
C GLU A 54 -11.48 -2.79 2.64
N LEU A 55 -11.26 -1.61 2.06
CA LEU A 55 -10.31 -1.44 0.95
C LEU A 55 -8.89 -1.79 1.39
N LEU A 56 -8.38 -1.25 2.51
CA LEU A 56 -7.05 -1.57 3.02
C LEU A 56 -6.87 -3.07 3.25
N SER A 57 -7.89 -3.75 3.78
CA SER A 57 -7.86 -5.21 3.95
C SER A 57 -7.83 -5.96 2.61
N THR A 58 -8.57 -5.49 1.60
CA THR A 58 -8.51 -6.05 0.24
C THR A 58 -7.10 -5.87 -0.35
N LEU A 59 -6.54 -4.66 -0.24
CA LEU A 59 -5.21 -4.34 -0.75
C LEU A 59 -4.11 -5.14 -0.04
N LEU A 60 -4.22 -5.34 1.27
CA LEU A 60 -3.32 -6.19 2.04
C LEU A 60 -3.29 -7.63 1.49
N VAL A 61 -4.46 -8.22 1.24
CA VAL A 61 -4.56 -9.56 0.65
C VAL A 61 -3.98 -9.59 -0.77
N SER A 62 -4.24 -8.57 -1.57
CA SER A 62 -3.71 -8.49 -2.93
C SER A 62 -2.20 -8.26 -2.99
N ALA A 63 -1.63 -7.52 -2.04
CA ALA A 63 -0.19 -7.32 -1.92
C ALA A 63 0.54 -8.64 -1.64
N ASP A 64 -0.11 -9.62 -1.02
CA ASP A 64 0.42 -10.96 -0.77
C ASP A 64 0.12 -11.97 -1.91
N GLU A 65 -0.44 -11.53 -3.04
CA GLU A 65 -0.66 -12.41 -4.18
C GLU A 65 0.65 -12.85 -4.85
N LYS A 66 0.69 -14.12 -5.29
CA LYS A 66 1.83 -14.67 -6.06
C LYS A 66 2.05 -13.98 -7.41
N ALA A 67 1.01 -13.38 -7.97
CA ALA A 67 1.12 -12.63 -9.21
C ALA A 67 1.79 -11.28 -8.94
N PHE A 68 3.08 -11.17 -9.23
CA PHE A 68 3.89 -9.98 -8.89
C PHE A 68 3.28 -8.66 -9.38
N LYS A 69 2.64 -8.64 -10.56
CA LYS A 69 1.94 -7.45 -11.07
C LYS A 69 0.75 -7.04 -10.20
N VAL A 70 -0.01 -8.00 -9.68
CA VAL A 70 -1.12 -7.72 -8.75
C VAL A 70 -0.58 -7.20 -7.44
N SER A 71 0.46 -7.85 -6.91
CA SER A 71 1.11 -7.44 -5.67
C SER A 71 1.68 -6.00 -5.76
N ALA A 72 2.42 -5.69 -6.82
CA ALA A 72 2.97 -4.36 -7.07
C ALA A 72 1.88 -3.28 -7.22
N GLU A 73 0.80 -3.56 -7.96
CA GLU A 73 -0.32 -2.61 -8.08
C GLU A 73 -1.09 -2.43 -6.77
N ALA A 74 -1.19 -3.46 -5.94
CA ALA A 74 -1.78 -3.35 -4.62
C ALA A 74 -0.96 -2.39 -3.73
N PHE A 75 0.37 -2.49 -3.73
CA PHE A 75 1.24 -1.52 -3.03
C PHE A 75 1.07 -0.09 -3.55
N ARG A 76 1.10 0.10 -4.87
CA ARG A 76 0.90 1.43 -5.46
C ARG A 76 -0.44 2.04 -5.07
N THR A 77 -1.47 1.21 -4.96
CA THR A 77 -2.80 1.64 -4.51
C THR A 77 -2.82 1.91 -3.00
N LEU A 78 -2.08 1.14 -2.20
CA LEU A 78 -1.88 1.40 -0.77
C LEU A 78 -1.28 2.79 -0.53
N PHE A 79 -0.40 3.30 -1.41
CA PHE A 79 0.20 4.61 -1.20
C PHE A 79 -0.86 5.72 -1.08
N THR A 80 -1.76 5.81 -2.06
CA THR A 80 -2.84 6.78 -2.05
C THR A 80 -3.83 6.52 -0.92
N ALA A 81 -4.16 5.26 -0.63
CA ALA A 81 -5.08 4.91 0.45
C ALA A 81 -4.52 5.30 1.84
N LEU A 82 -3.23 5.04 2.09
CA LEU A 82 -2.56 5.36 3.35
C LEU A 82 -2.45 6.87 3.58
N GLU A 83 -2.21 7.67 2.53
CA GLU A 83 -2.26 9.14 2.67
C GLU A 83 -3.63 9.65 3.11
N ILE A 84 -4.72 9.05 2.58
CA ILE A 84 -6.10 9.40 3.00
C ILE A 84 -6.33 8.97 4.45
N VAL A 85 -5.88 7.77 4.84
CA VAL A 85 -5.96 7.26 6.22
C VAL A 85 -5.22 8.19 7.19
N HIS A 86 -4.00 8.63 6.84
CA HIS A 86 -3.21 9.53 7.66
C HIS A 86 -3.94 10.86 7.90
N ARG A 87 -4.46 11.50 6.85
CA ARG A 87 -5.22 12.76 6.96
C ARG A 87 -6.52 12.62 7.74
N ARG A 88 -7.08 11.42 7.84
CA ARG A 88 -8.40 11.13 8.43
C ARG A 88 -8.32 10.01 9.46
N TRP A 89 -7.27 10.06 10.29
CA TRP A 89 -6.96 9.00 11.23
C TRP A 89 -8.17 8.64 12.11
N ASP A 90 -8.38 7.34 12.29
CA ASP A 90 -9.39 6.75 13.16
C ASP A 90 -8.80 5.44 13.72
N SER A 91 -9.06 5.15 15.00
CA SER A 91 -8.52 3.96 15.66
C SER A 91 -8.97 2.64 15.03
N VAL A 92 -10.04 2.66 14.21
CA VAL A 92 -10.43 1.48 13.43
C VAL A 92 -9.34 1.02 12.45
N TYR A 93 -8.40 1.88 12.05
CA TYR A 93 -7.31 1.55 11.13
C TYR A 93 -6.07 0.97 11.79
N GLU A 94 -5.90 1.11 13.10
CA GLU A 94 -4.67 0.76 13.83
C GLU A 94 -4.18 -0.65 13.47
N ASN A 95 -5.05 -1.66 13.60
CA ASN A 95 -4.69 -3.05 13.32
C ASN A 95 -4.29 -3.27 11.86
N VAL A 96 -5.04 -2.69 10.90
CA VAL A 96 -4.75 -2.94 9.47
C VAL A 96 -3.47 -2.22 9.04
N VAL A 97 -3.14 -1.06 9.63
CA VAL A 97 -1.85 -0.38 9.38
C VAL A 97 -0.68 -1.22 9.90
N VAL A 98 -0.83 -1.82 11.08
CA VAL A 98 0.17 -2.76 11.63
C VAL A 98 0.31 -4.00 10.74
N ASP A 99 -0.80 -4.54 10.23
CA ASP A 99 -0.77 -5.70 9.33
C ASP A 99 -0.08 -5.37 8.00
N ILE A 100 -0.35 -4.19 7.43
CA ILE A 100 0.33 -3.69 6.22
C ILE A 100 1.83 -3.51 6.48
N TYR A 101 2.22 -2.99 7.64
CA TYR A 101 3.63 -2.94 8.04
C TYR A 101 4.27 -4.33 8.04
N ASN A 102 3.66 -5.30 8.73
CA ASN A 102 4.24 -6.64 8.87
C ASN A 102 4.41 -7.30 7.49
N MET A 103 3.43 -7.15 6.61
CA MET A 103 3.46 -7.67 5.25
C MET A 103 4.55 -6.98 4.40
N ALA A 104 4.61 -5.64 4.41
CA ALA A 104 5.63 -4.89 3.67
C ALA A 104 7.05 -5.24 4.16
N PHE A 105 7.25 -5.37 5.47
CA PHE A 105 8.52 -5.77 6.06
C PHE A 105 8.94 -7.19 5.64
N ALA A 106 8.00 -8.15 5.70
CA ALA A 106 8.27 -9.52 5.28
C ALA A 106 8.68 -9.58 3.80
N GLN A 107 8.00 -8.84 2.93
CA GLN A 107 8.28 -8.82 1.50
C GLN A 107 9.59 -8.10 1.16
N MET A 108 9.89 -6.96 1.79
CA MET A 108 11.12 -6.21 1.49
C MET A 108 12.39 -6.99 1.86
N THR A 109 12.31 -7.82 2.91
CA THR A 109 13.40 -8.64 3.42
C THR A 109 13.47 -10.05 2.82
N MET A 110 12.44 -10.48 2.08
CA MET A 110 12.37 -11.81 1.49
C MET A 110 13.49 -12.03 0.48
N SER A 111 14.15 -13.18 0.49
CA SER A 111 15.26 -13.46 -0.44
C SER A 111 14.77 -13.70 -1.87
N ASP A 112 13.68 -14.45 -2.03
CA ASP A 112 13.13 -14.87 -3.32
C ASP A 112 11.79 -14.17 -3.59
N ILE A 113 11.88 -12.88 -3.90
CA ILE A 113 10.73 -12.05 -4.26
C ILE A 113 11.05 -11.31 -5.55
N ASP A 114 10.02 -11.12 -6.37
CA ASP A 114 10.12 -10.33 -7.59
C ASP A 114 10.65 -8.92 -7.29
N GLN A 115 11.53 -8.42 -8.16
CA GLN A 115 12.18 -7.13 -7.95
C GLN A 115 11.17 -5.97 -7.88
N GLU A 116 10.12 -6.00 -8.69
CA GLU A 116 9.09 -4.96 -8.69
C GLU A 116 8.38 -4.91 -7.35
N VAL A 117 8.00 -6.08 -6.82
CA VAL A 117 7.34 -6.19 -5.50
C VAL A 117 8.28 -5.77 -4.37
N ARG A 118 9.58 -6.09 -4.48
CA ARG A 118 10.59 -5.63 -3.51
C ARG A 118 10.70 -4.11 -3.50
N GLU A 119 10.75 -3.47 -4.67
CA GLU A 119 10.84 -2.01 -4.78
C GLU A 119 9.61 -1.33 -4.17
N GLU A 120 8.42 -1.84 -4.45
CA GLU A 120 7.17 -1.29 -3.92
C GLU A 120 6.99 -1.54 -2.42
N SER A 121 7.41 -2.69 -1.89
CA SER A 121 7.39 -2.96 -0.45
C SER A 121 8.37 -2.08 0.33
N VAL A 122 9.57 -1.82 -0.21
CA VAL A 122 10.52 -0.84 0.34
C VAL A 122 9.91 0.56 0.35
N ALA A 123 9.28 0.98 -0.75
CA ALA A 123 8.61 2.29 -0.82
C ALA A 123 7.44 2.39 0.17
N CYS A 124 6.64 1.33 0.30
CA CYS A 124 5.56 1.22 1.28
C CYS A 124 6.08 1.39 2.71
N MET A 125 7.21 0.76 3.03
CA MET A 125 7.83 0.88 4.35
C MET A 125 8.18 2.34 4.68
N GLY A 126 8.81 3.06 3.75
CA GLY A 126 9.12 4.48 3.98
C GLY A 126 7.88 5.36 4.14
N LEU A 127 6.81 5.05 3.41
CA LEU A 127 5.53 5.74 3.57
C LEU A 127 4.93 5.47 4.96
N LEU A 128 4.92 4.23 5.42
CA LEU A 128 4.40 3.86 6.73
C LEU A 128 5.18 4.55 7.86
N LEU A 129 6.51 4.55 7.79
CA LEU A 129 7.36 5.22 8.78
C LEU A 129 7.18 6.74 8.78
N SER A 130 6.90 7.34 7.62
CA SER A 130 6.67 8.78 7.52
C SER A 130 5.28 9.19 8.00
N LEU A 131 4.25 8.39 7.69
CA LEU A 131 2.85 8.75 7.97
C LEU A 131 2.39 8.26 9.35
N PHE A 132 2.91 7.15 9.87
CA PHE A 132 2.38 6.50 11.07
C PHE A 132 3.43 6.20 12.15
N PRO A 133 4.43 7.06 12.42
CA PRO A 133 5.50 6.74 13.37
C PRO A 133 4.98 6.45 14.78
N SER A 134 3.94 7.19 15.23
CA SER A 134 3.31 7.00 16.54
C SER A 134 2.45 5.74 16.64
N HIS A 135 2.05 5.14 15.51
CA HIS A 135 1.19 3.96 15.43
C HIS A 135 1.98 2.68 15.15
N LEU A 136 3.32 2.78 15.07
CA LEU A 136 4.23 1.66 14.84
C LEU A 136 5.29 1.56 15.97
N PRO A 137 4.88 1.46 17.25
CA PRO A 137 5.82 1.43 18.37
C PRO A 137 6.72 0.19 18.29
N GLY A 138 8.03 0.42 18.45
CA GLY A 138 9.08 -0.61 18.40
C GLY A 138 9.40 -1.17 17.01
N ARG A 139 8.57 -0.87 16.01
CA ARG A 139 8.72 -1.33 14.62
C ARG A 139 9.60 -0.40 13.78
N SER A 140 9.58 0.90 14.11
CA SER A 140 10.33 1.89 13.33
C SER A 140 11.84 1.61 13.31
N ASP A 141 12.42 1.24 14.46
CA ASP A 141 13.86 0.95 14.56
C ASP A 141 14.24 -0.30 13.76
N GLU A 142 13.42 -1.35 13.81
CA GLU A 142 13.62 -2.59 13.05
C GLU A 142 13.59 -2.33 11.53
N ALA A 143 12.58 -1.61 11.05
CA ALA A 143 12.48 -1.24 9.65
C ALA A 143 13.64 -0.35 9.17
N LEU A 144 14.04 0.63 9.99
CA LEU A 144 15.19 1.49 9.67
C LEU A 144 16.48 0.70 9.59
N GLN A 145 16.72 -0.25 10.50
CA GLN A 145 17.90 -1.11 10.45
C GLN A 145 17.92 -1.94 9.15
N ALA A 146 16.80 -2.58 8.80
CA ALA A 146 16.71 -3.37 7.57
C ALA A 146 16.90 -2.52 6.31
N LEU A 147 16.38 -1.29 6.28
CA LEU A 147 16.64 -0.34 5.20
C LEU A 147 18.13 0.02 5.11
N LEU A 148 18.79 0.33 6.23
CA LEU A 148 20.22 0.66 6.24
C LEU A 148 21.09 -0.49 5.72
N GLU A 149 20.80 -1.72 6.13
CA GLU A 149 21.44 -2.93 5.60
C GLU A 149 21.22 -3.06 4.08
N GLY A 150 19.99 -2.79 3.63
CA GLY A 150 19.58 -2.81 2.22
C GLY A 150 20.30 -1.78 1.33
N MET A 151 20.87 -0.69 1.88
CA MET A 151 21.67 0.29 1.11
C MET A 151 22.96 -0.35 0.55
N GLY A 152 23.48 -1.36 1.22
CA GLY A 152 24.67 -2.11 0.77
C GLY A 152 24.37 -3.02 -0.44
N GLY A 153 23.15 -3.54 -0.54
CA GLY A 153 22.74 -4.52 -1.55
C GLY A 153 22.62 -3.94 -2.96
N GLU A 154 23.18 -4.61 -3.97
CA GLU A 154 23.22 -4.11 -5.35
C GLU A 154 21.83 -3.93 -5.97
N ALA A 155 20.94 -4.91 -5.79
CA ALA A 155 19.57 -4.85 -6.31
C ALA A 155 18.65 -3.87 -5.55
N THR A 156 18.94 -3.60 -4.28
CA THR A 156 18.08 -2.80 -3.38
C THR A 156 18.57 -1.38 -3.14
N ARG A 157 19.80 -1.04 -3.55
CA ARG A 157 20.43 0.24 -3.21
C ARG A 157 19.60 1.45 -3.62
N ILE A 158 19.17 1.51 -4.88
CA ILE A 158 18.43 2.66 -5.41
C ILE A 158 17.07 2.85 -4.71
N PRO A 159 16.17 1.84 -4.61
CA PRO A 159 14.88 2.02 -3.97
C PRO A 159 15.03 2.36 -2.48
N VAL A 160 15.99 1.76 -1.78
CA VAL A 160 16.26 2.06 -0.37
C VAL A 160 16.77 3.48 -0.19
N VAL A 161 17.74 3.95 -0.99
CA VAL A 161 18.26 5.32 -0.89
C VAL A 161 17.15 6.34 -1.11
N LYS A 162 16.29 6.14 -2.13
CA LYS A 162 15.13 7.01 -2.37
C LYS A 162 14.17 7.03 -1.17
N THR A 163 13.94 5.87 -0.57
CA THR A 163 13.02 5.71 0.56
C THR A 163 13.57 6.38 1.82
N VAL A 164 14.83 6.15 2.16
CA VAL A 164 15.50 6.81 3.29
C VAL A 164 15.55 8.33 3.10
N ALA A 165 15.81 8.81 1.88
CA ALA A 165 15.77 10.24 1.57
C ALA A 165 14.38 10.86 1.78
N LYS A 166 13.30 10.13 1.45
CA LYS A 166 11.92 10.57 1.72
C LYS A 166 11.63 10.63 3.21
N ILE A 167 12.03 9.62 3.99
CA ILE A 167 11.86 9.60 5.45
C ILE A 167 12.61 10.78 6.10
N ALA A 168 13.80 11.11 5.61
CA ALA A 168 14.57 12.25 6.14
C ALA A 168 13.94 13.62 5.82
N ALA A 169 13.00 13.67 4.88
CA ALA A 169 12.35 14.90 4.41
C ALA A 169 10.90 15.06 4.89
N SER A 170 10.36 14.08 5.64
CA SER A 170 8.98 14.09 6.15
C SER A 170 8.82 14.78 7.51
#